data_AF-A0A8K0KFJ4-F1
#
_entry.id   AF-A0A8K0KFJ4-F1
#
_cell.length_a   1.000
_cell.length_b   1.000
_cell.length_c   1.000
_cell.angle_alpha   90.00
_cell.angle_beta   90.00
_cell.angle_gamma   90.00
#
_symmetry.space_group_name_H-M   'P 1'
#
loop_
_entity.id
_entity.type
_entity.pdbx_description
1 polymer ?
#
loop_
_entity_poly.entity_id
_entity_poly.type
_entity_poly.pdbx_seq_one_letter_code
_entity_poly.pdbx_strand_id
1 'polypeptide(L)' 'MANNSRWHLRYHALTEAIGALIEDYSLVRFYPLDLRDEENIGDIVITVNNIIQYGEDADVQIRDFDPPEAEEDD' A
#
# COMPACT_ATOMS: atom_id res chain seq x y z
N MET A 1 14.90 -6.06 24.05
CA MET A 1 15.18 -4.72 24.60
C MET A 1 13.86 -3.95 24.62
N ALA A 2 13.25 -3.76 25.80
CA ALA A 2 12.01 -2.98 25.89
C ALA A 2 12.38 -1.48 25.82
N ASN A 3 11.89 -0.79 24.78
CA ASN A 3 12.11 0.64 24.62
C ASN A 3 11.22 1.40 25.61
N ASN A 4 11.80 1.87 26.71
CA ASN A 4 11.08 2.46 27.84
C ASN A 4 10.68 3.94 27.63
N SER A 5 10.43 4.32 26.38
CA SER A 5 9.97 5.66 26.02
C SER A 5 8.61 5.94 26.65
N ARG A 6 8.41 7.16 27.19
CA ARG A 6 7.11 7.63 27.69
C ARG A 6 5.99 7.48 26.65
N TRP A 7 6.31 7.59 25.37
CA TRP A 7 5.36 7.37 24.27
C TRP A 7 4.96 5.89 24.18
N HIS A 8 5.92 4.97 24.22
CA HIS A 8 5.63 3.54 24.16
C HIS A 8 4.73 3.10 25.32
N LEU A 9 5.00 3.57 26.54
CA LEU A 9 4.17 3.26 27.72
C LEU A 9 2.74 3.81 27.60
N ARG A 10 2.57 5.01 27.03
CA ARG A 10 1.25 5.63 26.86
C ARG A 10 0.39 4.93 25.81
N TYR A 11 0.99 4.42 24.74
CA TYR A 11 0.27 3.85 23.59
C TYR A 11 0.45 2.34 23.44
N HIS A 12 1.00 1.65 24.45
CA HIS A 12 1.27 0.21 24.40
C HIS A 12 0.04 -0.61 23.97
N ALA A 13 -1.11 -0.39 24.62
CA ALA A 13 -2.34 -1.11 24.31
C ALA A 13 -2.84 -0.85 22.88
N LEU A 14 -2.63 0.36 22.35
CA LEU A 14 -2.98 0.69 20.97
C LEU A 14 -2.05 -0.01 19.98
N THR A 15 -0.74 0.00 20.25
CA THR A 15 0.25 -0.70 19.42
C THR A 15 -0.04 -2.20 19.38
N GLU A 16 -0.38 -2.80 20.53
CA GLU A 16 -0.77 -4.21 20.63
C GLU A 16 -2.05 -4.51 19.84
N ALA A 17 -3.09 -3.68 19.96
CA ALA A 17 -4.33 -3.86 19.20
C ALA A 17 -4.12 -3.74 17.68
N ILE A 18 -3.25 -2.83 17.23
CA ILE A 18 -2.88 -2.72 15.82
C ILE A 18 -2.10 -3.95 15.37
N GLY A 19 -1.16 -4.44 16.18
CA GLY A 19 -0.41 -5.67 15.89
C GLY A 19 -1.33 -6.88 15.74
N ALA A 20 -2.25 -7.07 16.69
CA ALA A 20 -3.25 -8.14 16.65
C ALA A 20 -4.10 -8.06 15.39
N LEU A 21 -4.56 -6.86 14.99
CA LEU A 21 -5.32 -6.69 13.75
C LEU A 21 -4.53 -7.10 12.51
N ILE A 22 -3.25 -6.74 12.44
CA ILE A 22 -2.38 -7.10 11.31
C ILE A 22 -2.20 -8.61 11.22
N GLU A 23 -2.01 -9.28 12.36
CA GLU A 23 -1.83 -10.73 12.46
C GLU A 23 -3.13 -11.49 12.16
N ASP A 24 -4.22 -11.14 12.83
CA ASP A 24 -5.52 -11.83 12.74
C ASP A 24 -6.11 -11.78 11.32
N TYR A 25 -5.88 -10.68 10.60
CA TYR A 25 -6.41 -10.48 9.25
C TYR A 25 -5.36 -10.67 8.14
N SER A 26 -4.13 -11.06 8.48
CA SER A 26 -3.04 -11.25 7.51
C SER A 26 -2.89 -10.07 6.55
N LEU A 27 -2.92 -8.85 7.09
CA LEU A 27 -2.85 -7.60 6.30
C LEU A 27 -1.47 -7.41 5.65
N VAL A 28 -0.46 -8.12 6.14
CA VAL A 28 0.88 -8.19 5.55
C VAL A 28 1.13 -9.61 5.07
N ARG A 29 1.55 -9.75 3.82
CA ARG A 29 1.93 -11.04 3.21
C ARG A 29 3.38 -11.02 2.79
N PHE A 30 4.10 -12.09 3.11
CA PHE A 30 5.48 -12.29 2.69
C PHE A 30 5.51 -13.24 1.50
N TYR A 31 6.33 -12.90 0.51
CA TYR A 31 6.56 -13.72 -0.68
C TYR A 31 8.01 -14.23 -0.67
N PRO A 32 8.23 -15.55 -0.78
CA PRO A 32 9.57 -16.11 -0.83
C PRO A 32 10.23 -15.78 -2.17
N LEU A 33 11.45 -15.23 -2.13
CA LEU A 33 12.27 -14.91 -3.29
C LEU A 33 13.44 -15.91 -3.41
N ASP A 34 13.49 -16.65 -4.51
CA ASP A 34 14.63 -17.46 -4.92
C ASP A 34 15.23 -16.91 -6.21
N LEU A 35 16.45 -16.37 -6.11
CA LEU A 35 17.17 -15.77 -7.24
C LEU A 35 17.63 -16.79 -8.30
N ARG A 36 17.51 -18.09 -8.01
CA ARG A 36 17.92 -19.18 -8.91
C ARG A 36 16.74 -19.74 -9.70
N ASP A 37 15.53 -19.32 -9.36
CA ASP A 37 14.29 -19.77 -9.96
C ASP A 37 13.65 -18.60 -10.74
N GLU A 38 13.72 -18.67 -12.07
CA GLU A 38 13.19 -17.64 -12.96
C GLU A 38 11.66 -17.55 -12.91
N GLU A 39 10.97 -18.67 -12.66
CA GLU A 39 9.52 -18.71 -12.50
C GLU A 39 9.10 -17.99 -11.21
N ASN A 40 9.79 -18.26 -10.11
CA ASN A 40 9.55 -17.57 -8.83
C ASN A 40 9.73 -16.04 -8.96
N ILE A 41 10.77 -15.59 -9.66
CA ILE A 41 11.00 -14.17 -9.93
C ILE A 41 9.84 -13.60 -10.75
N GLY A 42 9.40 -14.32 -11.79
CA GLY A 42 8.26 -13.96 -12.62
C GLY A 42 6.98 -13.78 -11.80
N ASP A 43 6.66 -14.73 -10.93
CA ASP A 43 5.48 -14.70 -10.06
C ASP A 43 5.49 -13.50 -9.10
N ILE A 44 6.66 -13.16 -8.53
CA ILE A 44 6.81 -11.97 -7.68
C ILE A 44 6.57 -10.69 -8.50
N VAL A 45 7.14 -10.60 -9.69
CA VAL A 45 6.97 -9.42 -10.56
C VAL A 45 5.50 -9.23 -10.94
N ILE A 46 4.80 -10.31 -11.29
CA ILE A 46 3.35 -10.27 -11.59
C ILE A 46 2.58 -9.80 -10.36
N THR A 47 2.90 -10.32 -9.18
CA THR A 47 2.26 -9.93 -7.92
C THR A 47 2.43 -8.44 -7.64
N VAL A 48 3.66 -7.91 -7.80
CA VAL A 48 3.95 -6.48 -7.62
C VAL A 48 3.15 -5.63 -8.60
N ASN A 49 3.14 -6.00 -9.89
CA ASN A 49 2.39 -5.27 -10.91
C ASN A 49 0.89 -5.22 -10.58
N ASN A 50 0.29 -6.34 -10.19
CA ASN A 50 -1.13 -6.41 -9.84
C ASN A 50 -1.47 -5.49 -8.64
N ILE A 51 -0.59 -5.41 -7.65
CA ILE A 51 -0.77 -4.54 -6.48
C ILE A 51 -0.70 -3.07 -6.87
N ILE A 52 0.29 -2.68 -7.68
CA ILE A 52 0.45 -1.30 -8.14
C ILE A 52 -0.77 -0.88 -8.97
N GLN A 53 -1.17 -1.71 -9.94
CA GLN A 53 -2.31 -1.44 -10.80
C GLN A 53 -3.61 -1.29 -10.00
N TYR A 54 -3.85 -2.15 -9.01
CA TYR A 54 -5.00 -1.99 -8.12
C TYR A 54 -4.98 -0.66 -7.35
N GLY A 55 -3.79 -0.22 -6.90
CA GLY A 55 -3.61 1.06 -6.24
C GLY A 55 -3.93 2.25 -7.16
N GLU A 56 -3.47 2.18 -8.41
CA GLU A 56 -3.76 3.19 -9.45
C GLU A 56 -5.26 3.23 -9.79
N ASP A 57 -5.91 2.07 -9.95
CA ASP A 57 -7.35 1.97 -10.21
C ASP A 57 -8.21 2.49 -9.05
N ALA A 58 -7.70 2.41 -7.81
CA ALA A 58 -8.36 2.92 -6.61
C ALA A 58 -8.15 4.44 -6.41
N ASP A 59 -7.20 5.04 -7.11
CA ASP A 59 -6.92 6.47 -7.02
C ASP A 59 -8.00 7.28 -7.75
N VAL A 60 -8.46 8.37 -7.13
CA VAL A 60 -9.50 9.22 -7.72
C VAL A 60 -8.90 9.97 -8.90
N GLN A 61 -9.36 9.67 -10.12
CA GLN A 61 -9.02 10.48 -11.29
C GLN A 61 -9.58 11.88 -11.11
N ILE A 62 -8.72 12.82 -10.70
CA ILE A 62 -9.05 14.23 -10.70
C ILE A 62 -9.22 14.59 -12.17
N ARG A 63 -10.45 14.89 -12.59
CA ARG A 63 -10.71 15.40 -13.93
C ARG A 63 -9.85 16.65 -14.08
N ASP A 64 -8.83 16.59 -14.95
CA ASP A 64 -8.08 17.77 -15.34
C ASP A 64 -9.11 18.84 -15.70
N PHE A 65 -8.99 20.00 -15.06
CA PHE A 65 -9.95 21.08 -15.23
C PHE A 65 -9.80 21.58 -16.66
N ASP A 66 -10.62 21.08 -17.59
CA ASP A 66 -10.73 21.63 -18.93
C ASP A 66 -11.08 23.12 -18.77
N PRO A 67 -10.16 24.04 -19.11
CA PRO A 67 -10.51 25.45 -19.11
C PRO A 67 -11.67 25.63 -20.09
N PRO A 68 -12.69 26.43 -19.75
CA PRO A 68 -13.78 26.69 -20.69
C PRO A 68 -13.19 27.22 -22.00
N GLU A 69 -13.54 26.57 -23.11
CA GLU A 69 -13.21 27.06 -24.45
C GLU A 69 -13.70 28.50 -24.54
N ALA A 70 -12.80 29.44 -24.85
CA ALA A 70 -13.17 30.84 -25.01
C ALA A 70 -14.21 30.91 -26.14
N GLU A 71 -15.42 31.36 -25.81
CA GLU A 71 -16.44 31.68 -26.80
C GLU A 71 -15.84 32.72 -27.77
N GLU A 72 -15.56 32.30 -29.01
CA GLU A 72 -15.24 33.25 -30.09
C GLU A 72 -16.53 34.04 -30.39
N ASP A 73 -16.60 35.28 -29.89
CA ASP A 73 -17.62 36.27 -30.24
C ASP A 73 -17.59 36.49 -31.78
N ASP A 74 -18.70 36.16 -32.45
CA ASP A 74 -18.99 36.42 -33.88
C ASP A 74 -19.40 37.88 -34.12
#